data_AF-A0A8D8Q157-F1
#
_entry.id   AF-A0A8D8Q157-F1
#
_cell.length_a   1.000
_cell.length_b   1.000
_cell.length_c   1.000
_cell.angle_alpha   90.00
_cell.angle_beta   90.00
_cell.angle_gamma   90.00
#
_symmetry.space_group_name_H-M   'P 1'
#
loop_
_entity.id
_entity.type
_entity.pdbx_description
1 polymer ?
#
loop_
_entity_poly.entity_id
_entity_poly.type
_entity_poly.pdbx_seq_one_letter_code
_entity_poly.pdbx_strand_id
1 'polypeptide(L)'
;MNSLPSLRHLELVDLMLDSFEAVHLLDDVCFNLCTQMERLTIINATKYYCPLLHLTTFVNLKVLVVSPQNIGDDVIATLADSNLADLHIVQNRYTPVDVVPVSRQVWKRCKFRVHLGVSSRREKSLLIQEGARVASIVYVSPQIKLQADSISRLIEQYKTTLQVLGHCCLPRYHQPKSFHDRMDSWLLLLCRQAPNLDTLMIRERISTATCLLIAHARPTLSRLYIRRNAVILRCDWSYNPEWDDEFYDWLKTTSQSYEETEKQIGILLKQARWKMMCDKEYKSIRQGFVEFGRTP
;
A
#
# COMPACT_ATOMS: atom_id res chain seq x y z
N MET A 1 27.75 18.25 -10.74
CA MET A 1 26.96 18.66 -9.55
C MET A 1 27.86 18.97 -8.32
N ASN A 2 28.98 19.69 -8.49
CA ASN A 2 30.09 19.73 -7.52
C ASN A 2 29.86 20.65 -6.30
N SER A 3 28.71 21.32 -6.23
CA SER A 3 28.44 22.36 -5.23
C SER A 3 27.65 21.87 -4.01
N LEU A 4 27.30 20.58 -3.95
CA LEU A 4 26.44 20.00 -2.89
C LEU A 4 27.03 18.71 -2.27
N PRO A 5 28.22 18.76 -1.65
CA PRO A 5 28.94 17.59 -1.13
C PRO A 5 28.34 16.99 0.17
N SER A 6 27.14 17.42 0.55
CA SER A 6 26.41 16.90 1.71
C SER A 6 25.00 16.45 1.34
N LEU A 7 24.70 16.35 0.03
CA LEU A 7 23.39 15.96 -0.44
C LEU A 7 23.15 14.46 -0.19
N ARG A 8 22.28 14.17 0.78
CA ARG A 8 21.88 12.79 1.14
C ARG A 8 20.57 12.34 0.49
N HIS A 9 19.81 13.29 -0.05
CA HIS A 9 18.47 13.10 -0.56
C HIS A 9 18.36 13.80 -1.91
N LEU A 10 18.04 13.03 -2.96
CA LEU A 10 17.80 13.56 -4.30
C LEU A 10 16.44 13.11 -4.81
N GLU A 11 15.69 14.05 -5.38
CA GLU A 11 14.38 13.80 -5.98
C GLU A 11 14.34 14.37 -7.40
N LEU A 12 14.09 13.48 -8.37
CA LEU A 12 13.89 13.78 -9.77
C LEU A 12 12.55 13.16 -10.20
N VAL A 13 11.62 14.02 -10.63
CA VAL A 13 10.22 13.64 -10.88
C VAL A 13 9.75 14.18 -12.22
N ASP A 14 9.05 13.35 -12.98
CA ASP A 14 8.37 13.70 -14.23
C ASP A 14 9.31 14.32 -15.29
N LEU A 15 10.55 13.83 -15.38
CA LEU A 15 11.51 14.25 -16.41
C LEU A 15 11.11 13.77 -17.80
N MET A 16 10.47 12.59 -17.89
CA MET A 16 9.91 12.04 -19.12
C MET A 16 10.92 12.01 -20.29
N LEU A 17 12.14 11.58 -20.02
CA LEU A 17 13.23 11.49 -20.99
C LEU A 17 13.02 10.33 -21.98
N ASP A 18 13.66 10.46 -23.14
CA ASP A 18 13.84 9.33 -24.04
C ASP A 18 15.05 8.49 -23.58
N SER A 19 15.09 7.21 -23.97
CA SER A 19 16.04 6.25 -23.40
C SER A 19 17.51 6.65 -23.59
N PHE A 20 17.85 7.35 -24.68
CA PHE A 20 19.22 7.78 -24.96
C PHE A 20 19.71 8.92 -24.05
N GLU A 21 18.80 9.74 -23.51
CA GLU A 21 19.15 10.79 -22.53
C GLU A 21 19.17 10.20 -21.12
N ALA A 22 18.24 9.29 -20.85
CA ALA A 22 18.05 8.69 -19.54
C ALA A 22 19.25 7.87 -19.05
N VAL A 23 19.98 7.24 -19.97
CA VAL A 23 21.22 6.52 -19.64
C VAL A 23 22.33 7.44 -19.15
N HIS A 24 22.23 8.76 -19.32
CA HIS A 24 23.20 9.73 -18.81
C HIS A 24 22.67 10.54 -17.62
N LEU A 25 21.43 10.28 -17.19
CA LEU A 25 20.71 11.11 -16.22
C LEU A 25 21.45 11.27 -14.88
N LEU A 26 22.11 10.21 -14.42
CA LEU A 26 22.70 10.15 -13.09
C LEU A 26 24.23 10.11 -13.11
N ASP A 27 24.90 10.23 -14.27
CA ASP A 27 26.36 10.10 -14.40
C ASP A 27 27.11 11.00 -13.41
N ASP A 28 26.76 12.29 -13.42
CA ASP A 28 27.30 13.32 -12.53
C ASP A 28 27.01 13.05 -11.04
N VAL A 29 25.83 12.52 -10.74
CA VAL A 29 25.38 12.22 -9.37
C VAL A 29 26.14 11.00 -8.84
N CYS A 30 26.25 9.96 -9.65
CA CYS A 30 26.99 8.74 -9.35
C CYS A 30 28.47 9.07 -9.09
N PHE A 31 29.08 9.90 -9.93
CA PHE A 31 30.48 10.27 -9.78
C PHE A 31 30.76 10.99 -8.46
N ASN A 32 29.88 11.91 -8.06
CA ASN A 32 30.13 12.80 -6.91
C ASN A 32 29.51 12.32 -5.58
N LEU A 33 28.40 11.58 -5.62
CA LEU A 33 27.53 11.36 -4.46
C LEU A 33 27.20 9.87 -4.19
N CYS A 34 27.83 8.93 -4.91
CA CYS A 34 27.56 7.48 -4.74
C CYS A 34 27.73 6.96 -3.30
N THR A 35 28.62 7.56 -2.52
CA THR A 35 28.88 7.19 -1.12
C THR A 35 28.10 8.01 -0.10
N GLN A 36 27.36 9.05 -0.52
CA GLN A 36 26.66 9.95 0.39
C GLN A 36 25.14 9.81 0.33
N MET A 37 24.62 9.38 -0.83
CA MET A 37 23.18 9.28 -1.04
C MET A 37 22.56 8.22 -0.14
N GLU A 38 21.58 8.62 0.67
CA GLU A 38 20.81 7.74 1.55
C GLU A 38 19.39 7.52 1.03
N ARG A 39 18.83 8.52 0.34
CA ARG A 39 17.53 8.43 -0.33
C ARG A 39 17.61 8.95 -1.75
N LEU A 40 17.05 8.17 -2.66
CA LEU A 40 16.89 8.54 -4.05
C LEU A 40 15.45 8.35 -4.49
N THR A 41 14.85 9.41 -5.05
CA THR A 41 13.50 9.40 -5.63
C THR A 41 13.59 9.69 -7.11
N ILE A 42 13.25 8.71 -7.95
CA ILE A 42 13.26 8.79 -9.42
C ILE A 42 11.89 8.38 -9.95
N ILE A 43 10.99 9.35 -10.09
CA ILE A 43 9.64 9.10 -10.57
C ILE A 43 9.53 9.56 -12.02
N ASN A 44 9.08 8.67 -12.90
CA ASN A 44 8.88 8.94 -14.32
C ASN A 44 10.09 9.60 -14.99
N ALA A 45 11.27 9.02 -14.77
CA ALA A 45 12.47 9.47 -15.47
C ALA A 45 12.35 9.28 -16.98
N THR A 46 11.69 8.22 -17.43
CA THR A 46 11.52 7.90 -18.86
C THR A 46 10.06 7.74 -19.27
N LYS A 47 9.79 8.04 -20.54
CA LYS A 47 8.47 7.83 -21.18
C LYS A 47 8.13 6.36 -21.37
N TYR A 48 9.15 5.52 -21.60
CA TYR A 48 9.03 4.10 -21.93
C TYR A 48 9.84 3.24 -20.95
N TYR A 49 9.70 1.92 -21.07
CA TYR A 49 10.53 0.97 -20.34
C TYR A 49 12.03 1.21 -20.61
N CYS A 50 12.76 1.59 -19.56
CA CYS A 50 14.18 1.88 -19.58
C CYS A 50 14.75 1.69 -18.15
N PRO A 51 15.14 0.46 -17.78
CA PRO A 51 15.81 0.17 -16.52
C PRO A 51 17.08 1.01 -16.35
N LEU A 52 17.22 1.68 -15.20
CA LEU A 52 18.35 2.57 -14.92
C LEU A 52 19.37 1.87 -14.02
N LEU A 53 20.46 1.38 -14.59
CA LEU A 53 21.54 0.72 -13.83
C LEU A 53 22.23 1.65 -12.83
N HIS A 54 22.23 2.96 -13.07
CA HIS A 54 22.76 3.98 -12.16
C HIS A 54 22.20 3.86 -10.72
N LEU A 55 20.96 3.39 -10.58
CA LEU A 55 20.31 3.21 -9.27
C LEU A 55 21.07 2.22 -8.37
N THR A 56 21.91 1.37 -8.95
CA THR A 56 22.67 0.32 -8.23
C THR A 56 24.02 0.82 -7.69
N THR A 57 24.46 2.01 -8.09
CA THR A 57 25.81 2.53 -7.77
C THR A 57 25.91 3.15 -6.37
N PHE A 58 24.78 3.43 -5.73
CA PHE A 58 24.71 4.16 -4.46
C PHE A 58 24.88 3.21 -3.27
N VAL A 59 26.11 3.09 -2.76
CA VAL A 59 26.48 2.09 -1.74
C VAL A 59 25.82 2.28 -0.37
N ASN A 60 25.44 3.51 -0.05
CA ASN A 60 24.81 3.87 1.23
C ASN A 60 23.29 4.12 1.09
N LEU A 61 22.72 3.81 -0.07
CA LEU A 61 21.30 4.00 -0.30
C LEU A 61 20.48 3.11 0.63
N LYS A 62 19.56 3.73 1.37
CA LYS A 62 18.63 3.06 2.29
C LYS A 62 17.22 3.03 1.72
N VAL A 63 16.83 4.08 1.02
CA VAL A 63 15.49 4.20 0.44
C VAL A 63 15.57 4.57 -1.03
N LEU A 64 14.98 3.73 -1.87
CA LEU A 64 14.79 3.99 -3.29
C LEU A 64 13.31 4.12 -3.58
N VAL A 65 12.89 5.25 -4.15
CA VAL A 65 11.55 5.46 -4.66
C VAL A 65 11.64 5.57 -6.17
N VAL A 66 10.98 4.68 -6.91
CA VAL A 66 11.18 4.58 -8.35
C VAL A 66 9.90 4.19 -9.09
N SER A 67 9.74 4.65 -10.33
CA SER A 67 8.68 4.17 -11.21
C SER A 67 9.03 2.82 -11.84
N PRO A 68 8.06 1.92 -12.07
CA PRO A 68 8.37 0.54 -12.46
C PRO A 68 9.02 0.43 -13.85
N GLN A 69 8.80 1.40 -14.76
CA GLN A 69 9.47 1.41 -16.06
C GLN A 69 10.99 1.66 -15.97
N ASN A 70 11.49 2.09 -14.81
CA ASN A 70 12.89 2.40 -14.58
C ASN A 70 13.65 1.32 -13.79
N ILE A 71 13.01 0.17 -13.56
CA ILE A 71 13.62 -1.02 -12.94
C ILE A 71 13.44 -2.25 -13.82
N GLY A 72 14.37 -3.19 -13.69
CA GLY A 72 14.35 -4.49 -14.36
C GLY A 72 15.11 -5.52 -13.53
N ASP A 73 15.16 -6.75 -14.04
CA ASP A 73 15.79 -7.88 -13.36
C ASP A 73 17.23 -7.58 -12.90
N ASP A 74 18.06 -6.99 -13.77
CA ASP A 74 19.45 -6.67 -13.44
C ASP A 74 19.60 -5.62 -12.34
N VAL A 75 18.72 -4.60 -12.36
CA VAL A 75 18.70 -3.55 -11.35
C VAL A 75 18.35 -4.16 -9.99
N ILE A 76 17.29 -4.97 -9.92
CA ILE A 76 16.86 -5.58 -8.67
C ILE A 76 17.87 -6.64 -8.20
N ALA A 77 18.44 -7.44 -9.10
CA ALA A 77 19.46 -8.42 -8.78
C ALA A 77 20.70 -7.76 -8.14
N THR A 78 21.12 -6.62 -8.66
CA THR A 78 22.26 -5.87 -8.10
C THR A 78 21.90 -5.22 -6.76
N LEU A 79 20.68 -4.66 -6.63
CA LEU A 79 20.22 -4.09 -5.37
C LEU A 79 20.05 -5.13 -4.26
N ALA A 80 19.88 -6.42 -4.58
CA ALA A 80 19.75 -7.48 -3.59
C ALA A 80 20.97 -7.61 -2.66
N ASP A 81 22.16 -7.28 -3.18
CA ASP A 81 23.42 -7.33 -2.45
C ASP A 81 23.81 -5.95 -1.85
N SER A 82 22.93 -4.96 -1.94
CA SER A 82 23.14 -3.60 -1.43
C SER A 82 22.67 -3.40 0.02
N ASN A 83 22.88 -2.19 0.53
CA ASN A 83 22.44 -1.73 1.84
C ASN A 83 20.99 -1.21 1.88
N LEU A 84 20.24 -1.38 0.79
CA LEU A 84 18.86 -0.91 0.65
C LEU A 84 17.98 -1.54 1.73
N ALA A 85 17.16 -0.72 2.37
CA ALA A 85 16.18 -1.15 3.36
C ALA A 85 14.77 -1.18 2.77
N ASP A 86 14.43 -0.16 1.99
CA ASP A 86 13.09 0.06 1.46
C ASP A 86 13.12 0.44 -0.03
N LEU A 87 12.38 -0.33 -0.83
CA LEU A 87 12.12 -0.05 -2.25
C LEU A 87 10.65 0.32 -2.43
N HIS A 88 10.38 1.55 -2.83
CA HIS A 88 9.04 2.01 -3.20
C HIS A 88 8.88 2.00 -4.72
N ILE A 89 7.93 1.21 -5.22
CA ILE A 89 7.57 1.16 -6.64
C ILE A 89 6.27 1.94 -6.83
N VAL A 90 6.35 3.07 -7.53
CA VAL A 90 5.24 4.02 -7.65
C VAL A 90 4.71 4.08 -9.07
N GLN A 91 3.46 3.66 -9.23
CA GLN A 91 2.69 3.80 -10.46
C GLN A 91 1.87 5.09 -10.42
N ASN A 92 1.87 5.84 -11.52
CA ASN A 92 0.96 6.96 -11.69
C ASN A 92 0.40 7.05 -13.11
N ARG A 93 -0.19 8.20 -13.47
CA ARG A 93 -0.79 8.44 -14.80
C ARG A 93 0.19 8.34 -15.96
N TYR A 94 1.49 8.50 -15.70
CA TYR A 94 2.55 8.46 -16.71
C TYR A 94 3.24 7.10 -16.82
N THR A 95 3.02 6.19 -15.85
CA THR A 95 3.57 4.84 -15.94
C THR A 95 3.00 4.13 -17.18
N PRO A 96 3.85 3.62 -18.10
CA PRO A 96 3.42 2.95 -19.32
C PRO A 96 2.55 1.72 -19.04
N VAL A 97 1.78 1.30 -20.04
CA VAL A 97 0.83 0.17 -19.91
C VAL A 97 1.54 -1.17 -20.12
N ASP A 98 2.61 -1.16 -20.91
CA ASP A 98 3.44 -2.29 -21.32
C ASP A 98 4.57 -2.61 -20.33
N VAL A 99 4.63 -1.94 -19.18
CA VAL A 99 5.61 -2.25 -18.13
C VAL A 99 5.34 -3.63 -17.56
N VAL A 100 6.33 -4.50 -17.65
CA VAL A 100 6.31 -5.85 -17.08
C VAL A 100 6.84 -5.84 -15.63
N PRO A 101 6.34 -6.74 -14.76
CA PRO A 101 6.90 -6.90 -13.43
C PRO A 101 8.28 -7.56 -13.49
N VAL A 102 9.09 -7.33 -12.45
CA VAL A 102 10.41 -7.98 -12.30
C VAL A 102 10.19 -9.46 -12.00
N SER A 103 11.05 -10.32 -12.53
CA SER A 103 10.85 -11.76 -12.43
C SER A 103 10.93 -12.27 -10.99
N ARG A 104 10.08 -13.27 -10.70
CA ARG A 104 9.96 -13.88 -9.38
C ARG A 104 11.29 -14.41 -8.82
N GLN A 105 12.19 -14.89 -9.68
CA GLN A 105 13.46 -15.48 -9.24
C GLN A 105 14.41 -14.43 -8.67
N VAL A 106 14.38 -13.22 -9.24
CA VAL A 106 15.22 -12.11 -8.79
C VAL A 106 14.79 -11.65 -7.39
N TRP A 107 13.50 -11.56 -7.14
CA TRP A 107 12.96 -11.14 -5.84
C TRP A 107 13.36 -12.04 -4.67
N LYS A 108 13.52 -13.35 -4.89
CA LYS A 108 13.86 -14.31 -3.83
C LYS A 108 15.18 -14.00 -3.11
N ARG A 109 16.11 -13.32 -3.80
CA ARG A 109 17.41 -12.92 -3.23
C ARG A 109 17.35 -11.63 -2.42
N CYS A 110 16.28 -10.84 -2.59
CA CYS A 110 16.17 -9.50 -2.00
C CYS A 110 15.84 -9.58 -0.50
N LYS A 111 16.53 -8.77 0.31
CA LYS A 111 16.32 -8.68 1.77
C LYS A 111 15.50 -7.46 2.19
N PHE A 112 15.45 -6.42 1.34
CA PHE A 112 14.73 -5.19 1.59
C PHE A 112 13.21 -5.36 1.49
N ARG A 113 12.47 -4.40 2.06
CA ARG A 113 11.01 -4.34 1.97
C ARG A 113 10.58 -3.67 0.69
N VAL A 114 9.50 -4.17 0.10
CA VAL A 114 8.90 -3.58 -1.10
C VAL A 114 7.60 -2.88 -0.75
N HIS A 115 7.42 -1.67 -1.27
CA HIS A 115 6.26 -0.83 -1.04
C HIS A 115 5.64 -0.47 -2.39
N LEU A 116 4.42 -0.93 -2.66
CA LEU A 116 3.74 -0.64 -3.91
C LEU A 116 2.75 0.51 -3.73
N GLY A 117 2.82 1.49 -4.63
CA GLY A 117 1.95 2.66 -4.62
C GLY A 117 1.29 2.89 -5.96
N VAL A 118 -0.02 3.16 -5.97
CA VAL A 118 -0.73 3.57 -7.20
C VAL A 118 -1.40 4.93 -6.98
N SER A 119 -0.94 5.95 -7.69
CA SER A 119 -1.47 7.31 -7.63
C SER A 119 -2.05 7.73 -8.98
N SER A 120 -3.37 7.64 -9.13
CA SER A 120 -4.01 7.92 -10.42
C SER A 120 -5.38 8.57 -10.25
N ARG A 121 -5.73 9.48 -11.17
CA ARG A 121 -7.10 10.00 -11.30
C ARG A 121 -7.98 9.14 -12.22
N ARG A 122 -7.41 8.13 -12.85
CA ARG A 122 -8.06 7.14 -13.71
C ARG A 122 -7.96 5.76 -13.07
N GLU A 123 -8.82 4.84 -13.51
CA GLU A 123 -8.67 3.44 -13.17
C GLU A 123 -7.31 2.92 -13.63
N LYS A 124 -6.64 2.15 -12.77
CA LYS A 124 -5.34 1.54 -13.04
C LYS A 124 -5.17 0.32 -12.15
N SER A 125 -4.74 -0.79 -12.73
CA SER A 125 -4.38 -1.99 -11.99
C SER A 125 -3.03 -1.82 -11.31
N LEU A 126 -2.91 -2.46 -10.15
CA LEU A 126 -1.62 -2.60 -9.47
C LEU A 126 -0.73 -3.57 -10.28
N LEU A 127 0.51 -3.18 -10.52
CA LEU A 127 1.52 -4.07 -11.08
C LEU A 127 2.06 -4.97 -9.96
N ILE A 128 1.59 -6.21 -9.93
CA ILE A 128 1.99 -7.23 -8.96
C ILE A 128 3.45 -7.65 -9.21
N GLN A 129 4.27 -7.64 -8.16
CA GLN A 129 5.66 -8.08 -8.15
C GLN A 129 5.74 -9.45 -7.47
N GLU A 130 5.48 -10.52 -8.22
CA GLU A 130 5.41 -11.88 -7.67
C GLU A 130 6.70 -12.29 -6.97
N GLY A 131 6.60 -12.82 -5.76
CA GLY A 131 7.77 -13.23 -4.95
C GLY A 131 8.50 -12.08 -4.25
N ALA A 132 8.13 -10.82 -4.49
CA ALA A 132 8.66 -9.69 -3.75
C ALA A 132 8.17 -9.69 -2.29
N ARG A 133 9.01 -9.22 -1.36
CA ARG A 133 8.68 -9.04 0.05
C ARG A 133 7.86 -7.75 0.25
N VAL A 134 6.63 -7.75 -0.28
CA VAL A 134 5.77 -6.55 -0.24
C VAL A 134 5.25 -6.32 1.16
N ALA A 135 5.68 -5.23 1.78
CA ALA A 135 5.29 -4.79 3.11
C ALA A 135 4.09 -3.84 3.08
N SER A 136 3.94 -3.02 2.03
CA SER A 136 2.78 -2.11 1.93
C SER A 136 2.23 -1.99 0.53
N ILE A 137 0.91 -1.84 0.44
CA ILE A 137 0.20 -1.52 -0.79
C ILE A 137 -0.77 -0.37 -0.52
N VAL A 138 -0.56 0.76 -1.20
CA VAL A 138 -1.37 1.98 -0.98
C VAL A 138 -1.92 2.51 -2.31
N TYR A 139 -3.24 2.65 -2.38
CA TYR A 139 -3.94 3.22 -3.52
C TYR A 139 -4.34 4.66 -3.21
N VAL A 140 -3.75 5.61 -3.94
CA VAL A 140 -4.04 7.04 -3.88
C VAL A 140 -4.88 7.41 -5.10
N SER A 141 -6.12 6.95 -5.11
CA SER A 141 -7.01 7.20 -6.24
C SER A 141 -8.46 7.22 -5.81
N PRO A 142 -9.25 8.25 -6.18
CA PRO A 142 -10.70 8.21 -5.97
C PRO A 142 -11.41 7.22 -6.91
N GLN A 143 -10.76 6.72 -7.97
CA GLN A 143 -11.39 5.90 -9.02
C GLN A 143 -11.08 4.41 -8.91
N ILE A 144 -9.98 4.00 -8.29
CA ILE A 144 -9.63 2.58 -8.17
C ILE A 144 -10.54 1.90 -7.16
N LYS A 145 -11.45 1.05 -7.63
CA LYS A 145 -12.36 0.26 -6.79
C LYS A 145 -11.61 -0.93 -6.18
N LEU A 146 -11.92 -1.25 -4.92
CA LEU A 146 -11.49 -2.51 -4.34
C LEU A 146 -12.31 -3.67 -4.94
N GLN A 147 -11.63 -4.67 -5.48
CA GLN A 147 -12.24 -5.82 -6.15
C GLN A 147 -11.84 -7.13 -5.44
N ALA A 148 -12.74 -8.11 -5.49
CA ALA A 148 -12.53 -9.46 -4.95
C ALA A 148 -11.23 -10.08 -5.49
N ASP A 149 -11.10 -10.15 -6.82
CA ASP A 149 -9.94 -10.73 -7.49
C ASP A 149 -8.63 -10.03 -7.12
N SER A 150 -8.67 -8.72 -6.91
CA SER A 150 -7.52 -7.97 -6.44
C SER A 150 -7.09 -8.44 -5.05
N ILE A 151 -8.03 -8.51 -4.09
CA ILE A 151 -7.73 -8.98 -2.73
C ILE A 151 -7.23 -10.42 -2.71
N SER A 152 -7.86 -11.31 -3.49
CA SER A 152 -7.42 -12.71 -3.61
C SER A 152 -5.97 -12.81 -4.07
N ARG A 153 -5.60 -12.07 -5.12
CA ARG A 153 -4.21 -12.02 -5.61
C ARG A 153 -3.26 -11.44 -4.57
N LEU A 154 -3.66 -10.39 -3.84
CA LEU A 154 -2.81 -9.83 -2.78
C LEU A 154 -2.55 -10.84 -1.65
N ILE A 155 -3.57 -11.60 -1.24
CA ILE A 155 -3.44 -12.65 -0.23
C ILE A 155 -2.52 -13.75 -0.74
N GLU A 156 -2.75 -14.24 -1.97
CA GLU A 156 -1.93 -15.28 -2.58
C GLU A 156 -0.45 -14.91 -2.61
N GLN A 157 -0.15 -13.67 -3.01
CA GLN A 157 1.22 -13.23 -3.23
C GLN A 157 1.91 -12.74 -1.95
N TYR A 158 1.19 -12.07 -1.04
CA TYR A 158 1.82 -11.26 0.01
C TYR A 158 1.29 -11.50 1.43
N LYS A 159 0.42 -12.49 1.67
CA LYS A 159 -0.17 -12.70 3.02
C LYS A 159 0.86 -12.77 4.15
N THR A 160 2.05 -13.32 3.90
CA THR A 160 3.10 -13.46 4.92
C THR A 160 3.97 -12.22 5.10
N THR A 161 3.92 -11.23 4.20
CA THR A 161 4.77 -10.03 4.27
C THR A 161 3.99 -8.73 4.41
N LEU A 162 2.72 -8.72 4.02
CA LEU A 162 1.88 -7.53 3.99
C LEU A 162 1.61 -6.99 5.40
N GLN A 163 2.03 -5.75 5.63
CA GLN A 163 1.84 -5.01 6.89
C GLN A 163 0.84 -3.86 6.73
N VAL A 164 0.76 -3.26 5.55
CA VAL A 164 -0.11 -2.11 5.29
C VAL A 164 -0.91 -2.33 4.02
N LEU A 165 -2.24 -2.23 4.10
CA LEU A 165 -3.11 -2.14 2.94
C LEU A 165 -4.06 -0.95 3.08
N GLY A 166 -4.19 -0.13 2.04
CA GLY A 166 -5.12 0.97 2.12
C GLY A 166 -5.51 1.61 0.82
N HIS A 167 -6.77 2.08 0.76
CA HIS A 167 -7.22 3.03 -0.24
C HIS A 167 -7.36 4.41 0.40
N CYS A 168 -6.47 5.32 0.00
CA CYS A 168 -6.55 6.74 0.31
C CYS A 168 -7.53 7.45 -0.64
N CYS A 169 -7.97 8.64 -0.23
CA CYS A 169 -8.99 9.45 -0.92
C CYS A 169 -10.42 8.89 -0.81
N LEU A 170 -11.38 9.79 -0.96
CA LEU A 170 -12.80 9.41 -1.01
C LEU A 170 -13.14 8.81 -2.38
N PRO A 171 -13.94 7.72 -2.42
CA PRO A 171 -14.31 7.07 -3.66
C PRO A 171 -15.24 7.97 -4.50
N ARG A 172 -15.07 7.93 -5.82
CA ARG A 172 -15.88 8.64 -6.84
C ARG A 172 -16.50 7.66 -7.84
N TYR A 173 -16.95 6.52 -7.32
CA TYR A 173 -17.64 5.47 -8.05
C TYR A 173 -18.85 4.98 -7.25
N HIS A 174 -19.73 4.22 -7.92
CA HIS A 174 -20.87 3.59 -7.25
C HIS A 174 -20.38 2.58 -6.20
N GLN A 175 -20.83 2.76 -4.96
CA GLN A 175 -20.61 1.79 -3.89
C GLN A 175 -21.85 0.92 -3.72
N PRO A 176 -21.71 -0.42 -3.76
CA PRO A 176 -22.83 -1.33 -3.63
C PRO A 176 -23.54 -1.18 -2.29
N LYS A 177 -24.86 -1.46 -2.27
CA LYS A 177 -25.69 -1.45 -1.06
C LYS A 177 -25.91 -2.87 -0.51
N SER A 178 -26.10 -3.84 -1.41
CA SER A 178 -26.30 -5.24 -1.05
C SER A 178 -25.06 -5.82 -0.37
N PHE A 179 -25.24 -6.63 0.68
CA PHE A 179 -24.15 -7.28 1.40
C PHE A 179 -23.30 -8.16 0.48
N HIS A 180 -23.94 -8.92 -0.43
CA HIS A 180 -23.25 -9.84 -1.35
C HIS A 180 -22.32 -9.15 -2.35
N ASP A 181 -22.62 -7.89 -2.70
CA ASP A 181 -21.82 -7.12 -3.65
C ASP A 181 -20.74 -6.27 -2.96
N ARG A 182 -20.83 -6.08 -1.64
CA ARG A 182 -19.88 -5.28 -0.87
C ARG A 182 -18.63 -6.11 -0.55
N MET A 183 -17.58 -5.38 -0.17
CA MET A 183 -16.27 -5.97 0.12
C MET A 183 -16.15 -6.50 1.55
N ASP A 184 -17.24 -6.58 2.31
CA ASP A 184 -17.28 -7.02 3.70
C ASP A 184 -16.53 -8.37 3.89
N SER A 185 -16.90 -9.40 3.13
CA SER A 185 -16.31 -10.74 3.25
C SER A 185 -14.83 -10.80 2.86
N TRP A 186 -14.45 -10.07 1.82
CA TRP A 186 -13.07 -10.04 1.33
C TRP A 186 -12.13 -9.30 2.27
N LEU A 187 -12.60 -8.22 2.90
CA LEU A 187 -11.84 -7.48 3.91
C LEU A 187 -11.64 -8.34 5.17
N LEU A 188 -12.67 -9.08 5.61
CA LEU A 188 -12.53 -10.01 6.73
C LEU A 188 -11.58 -11.16 6.38
N LEU A 189 -11.68 -11.72 5.17
CA LEU A 189 -10.78 -12.78 4.70
C LEU A 189 -9.31 -12.31 4.71
N LEU A 190 -9.04 -11.11 4.18
CA LEU A 190 -7.71 -10.51 4.25
C LEU A 190 -7.18 -10.44 5.67
N CYS A 191 -7.99 -9.93 6.61
CA CYS A 191 -7.60 -9.81 8.01
C CYS A 191 -7.29 -11.16 8.65
N ARG A 192 -8.01 -12.23 8.28
CA ARG A 192 -7.75 -13.60 8.75
C ARG A 192 -6.47 -14.18 8.13
N GLN A 193 -6.22 -13.93 6.85
CA GLN A 193 -5.13 -14.57 6.10
C GLN A 193 -3.78 -13.84 6.20
N ALA A 194 -3.76 -12.54 6.49
CA ALA A 194 -2.54 -11.74 6.59
C ALA A 194 -2.12 -11.53 8.06
N PRO A 195 -1.29 -12.42 8.65
CA PRO A 195 -0.92 -12.34 10.07
C PRO A 195 -0.14 -11.09 10.46
N ASN A 196 0.63 -10.54 9.52
CA ASN A 196 1.49 -9.38 9.76
C ASN A 196 0.80 -8.04 9.47
N LEU A 197 -0.49 -8.06 9.11
CA LEU A 197 -1.24 -6.86 8.82
C LEU A 197 -1.36 -6.01 10.10
N ASP A 198 -0.78 -4.83 10.04
CA ASP A 198 -0.69 -3.86 11.12
C ASP A 198 -1.58 -2.63 10.85
N THR A 199 -1.64 -2.21 9.58
CA THR A 199 -2.40 -1.03 9.17
C THR A 199 -3.39 -1.37 8.06
N LEU A 200 -4.65 -1.01 8.26
CA LEU A 200 -5.72 -1.21 7.29
C LEU A 200 -6.54 0.08 7.11
N MET A 201 -6.66 0.55 5.87
CA MET A 201 -7.48 1.73 5.52
C MET A 201 -8.66 1.34 4.64
N ILE A 202 -9.87 1.49 5.18
CA ILE A 202 -11.13 1.11 4.54
C ILE A 202 -11.97 2.35 4.27
N ARG A 203 -12.22 2.57 2.97
CA ARG A 203 -13.19 3.57 2.48
C ARG A 203 -14.43 2.94 1.85
N GLU A 204 -14.43 1.62 1.67
CA GLU A 204 -15.54 0.91 1.05
C GLU A 204 -16.76 0.89 1.96
N ARG A 205 -17.95 0.76 1.36
CA ARG A 205 -19.16 0.61 2.15
C ARG A 205 -19.15 -0.75 2.83
N ILE A 206 -19.19 -0.77 4.15
CA ILE A 206 -19.21 -1.98 5.00
C ILE A 206 -20.19 -1.83 6.15
N SER A 207 -20.60 -2.94 6.75
CA SER A 207 -21.47 -2.93 7.93
C SER A 207 -20.70 -2.71 9.24
N THR A 208 -21.37 -2.21 10.28
CA THR A 208 -20.85 -2.16 11.65
C THR A 208 -20.43 -3.55 12.17
N ALA A 209 -21.19 -4.60 11.83
CA ALA A 209 -20.81 -5.97 12.13
C ALA A 209 -19.48 -6.37 11.48
N THR A 210 -19.23 -5.97 10.23
CA THR A 210 -17.94 -6.21 9.57
C THR A 210 -16.80 -5.48 10.27
N CYS A 211 -17.00 -4.24 10.73
CA CYS A 211 -15.98 -3.51 11.49
C CYS A 211 -15.58 -4.28 12.77
N LEU A 212 -16.56 -4.81 13.50
CA LEU A 212 -16.34 -5.63 14.70
C LEU A 212 -15.59 -6.92 14.37
N LEU A 213 -16.02 -7.63 13.32
CA LEU A 213 -15.38 -8.88 12.89
C LEU A 213 -13.93 -8.66 12.44
N ILE A 214 -13.62 -7.54 11.78
CA ILE A 214 -12.24 -7.17 11.42
C ILE A 214 -11.39 -6.98 12.68
N ALA A 215 -11.87 -6.20 13.64
CA ALA A 215 -11.14 -5.94 14.88
C ALA A 215 -10.95 -7.23 15.71
N HIS A 216 -11.96 -8.08 15.75
CA HIS A 216 -11.91 -9.38 16.42
C HIS A 216 -10.96 -10.36 15.73
N ALA A 217 -10.99 -10.43 14.38
CA ALA A 217 -10.11 -11.31 13.61
C ALA A 217 -8.64 -10.86 13.62
N ARG A 218 -8.39 -9.56 13.81
CA ARG A 218 -7.03 -8.99 13.85
C ARG A 218 -6.89 -7.96 14.99
N PRO A 219 -6.81 -8.41 16.25
CA PRO A 219 -6.60 -7.53 17.40
C PRO A 219 -5.19 -6.89 17.43
N THR A 220 -4.28 -7.36 16.58
CA THR A 220 -2.92 -6.82 16.42
C THR A 220 -2.85 -5.61 15.48
N LEU A 221 -3.97 -5.16 14.91
CA LEU A 221 -3.98 -3.94 14.09
C LEU A 221 -3.64 -2.72 14.96
N SER A 222 -2.45 -2.17 14.77
CA SER A 222 -2.08 -0.90 15.40
C SER A 222 -2.83 0.28 14.80
N ARG A 223 -3.26 0.18 13.53
CA ARG A 223 -3.90 1.29 12.81
C ARG A 223 -5.04 0.81 11.93
N LEU A 224 -6.26 0.87 12.45
CA LEU A 224 -7.47 0.63 11.67
C LEU A 224 -8.14 1.97 11.34
N TYR A 225 -8.11 2.36 10.06
CA TYR A 225 -8.74 3.58 9.58
C TYR A 225 -10.00 3.25 8.80
N ILE A 226 -11.17 3.61 9.32
CA ILE A 226 -12.46 3.36 8.67
C ILE A 226 -13.18 4.68 8.45
N ARG A 227 -13.63 4.92 7.22
CA ARG A 227 -14.46 6.08 6.87
C ARG A 227 -15.88 5.91 7.43
N ARG A 228 -16.25 6.69 8.44
CA ARG A 228 -17.57 6.65 9.11
C ARG A 228 -18.75 6.75 8.15
N ASN A 229 -18.68 7.66 7.18
CA ASN A 229 -19.76 7.87 6.20
C ASN A 229 -19.96 6.71 5.22
N ALA A 230 -19.06 5.74 5.18
CA ALA A 230 -19.20 4.51 4.42
C ALA A 230 -19.65 3.32 5.29
N VAL A 231 -19.76 3.48 6.61
CA VAL A 231 -20.24 2.41 7.48
C VAL A 231 -21.76 2.46 7.56
N ILE A 232 -22.40 1.31 7.43
CA ILE A 232 -23.85 1.16 7.63
C ILE A 232 -24.14 0.40 8.92
N LEU A 233 -25.14 0.86 9.65
CA LEU A 233 -25.58 0.29 10.92
C LEU A 233 -26.39 -1.00 10.69
N ARG A 234 -25.71 -2.14 10.56
CA ARG A 234 -26.34 -3.45 10.27
C ARG A 234 -25.52 -4.63 10.78
N CYS A 235 -26.24 -5.70 11.15
CA CYS A 235 -25.70 -7.05 11.26
C CYS A 235 -26.12 -7.87 10.04
N ASP A 236 -25.46 -7.66 8.90
CA ASP A 236 -25.79 -8.36 7.64
C ASP A 236 -25.25 -9.81 7.60
N TRP A 237 -24.43 -10.21 8.57
CA TRP A 237 -23.83 -11.55 8.64
C TRP A 237 -24.82 -12.58 9.20
N SER A 238 -25.00 -13.67 8.47
CA SER A 238 -25.70 -14.86 8.98
C SER A 238 -24.90 -15.53 10.09
N TYR A 239 -25.57 -16.31 10.92
CA TYR A 239 -24.91 -17.18 11.90
C TYR A 239 -23.89 -18.08 11.18
N ASN A 240 -22.67 -18.13 11.70
CA ASN A 240 -21.65 -19.09 11.30
C ASN A 240 -21.65 -20.22 12.33
N PRO A 241 -21.72 -21.51 11.91
CA PRO A 241 -21.59 -22.64 12.84
C PRO A 241 -20.30 -22.66 13.67
N GLU A 242 -19.28 -21.93 13.26
CA GLU A 242 -18.03 -21.75 14.04
C GLU A 242 -18.17 -20.73 15.19
N TRP A 243 -19.28 -20.01 15.27
CA TRP A 243 -19.56 -19.04 16.34
C TRP A 243 -20.42 -19.70 17.40
N ASP A 244 -20.11 -19.41 18.67
CA ASP A 244 -21.06 -19.68 19.75
C ASP A 244 -22.20 -18.64 19.72
N ASP A 245 -23.30 -19.00 20.39
CA ASP A 245 -24.51 -18.18 20.41
C ASP A 245 -24.26 -16.83 21.11
N GLU A 246 -23.42 -16.83 22.15
CA GLU A 246 -23.04 -15.62 22.88
C GLU A 246 -22.30 -14.61 21.97
N PHE A 247 -21.37 -15.08 21.14
CA PHE A 247 -20.65 -14.26 20.19
C PHE A 247 -21.58 -13.68 19.12
N TYR A 248 -22.51 -14.48 18.60
CA TYR A 248 -23.43 -13.98 17.58
C TYR A 248 -24.43 -12.97 18.15
N ASP A 249 -24.92 -13.19 19.36
CA ASP A 249 -25.78 -12.25 20.07
C ASP A 249 -25.03 -10.97 20.43
N TRP A 250 -23.77 -11.07 20.85
CA TRP A 250 -22.87 -9.92 21.02
C TRP A 250 -22.72 -9.13 19.73
N LEU A 251 -22.46 -9.79 18.60
CA LEU A 251 -22.29 -9.14 17.30
C LEU A 251 -23.57 -8.42 16.86
N LYS A 252 -24.72 -9.09 16.98
CA LYS A 252 -26.04 -8.52 16.66
C LYS A 252 -26.37 -7.30 17.52
N THR A 253 -26.08 -7.35 18.81
CA THR A 253 -26.44 -6.28 19.74
C THR A 253 -25.49 -5.09 19.59
N THR A 254 -24.18 -5.36 19.55
CA THR A 254 -23.14 -4.33 19.45
C THR A 254 -23.19 -3.56 18.14
N SER A 255 -23.53 -4.22 17.03
CA SER A 255 -23.57 -3.60 15.71
C SER A 255 -24.74 -2.64 15.48
N GLN A 256 -25.67 -2.51 16.44
CA GLN A 256 -26.86 -1.63 16.35
C GLN A 256 -26.60 -0.18 16.76
N SER A 257 -25.42 0.15 17.28
CA SER A 257 -25.02 1.54 17.58
C SER A 257 -23.60 1.80 17.08
N TYR A 258 -23.37 2.97 16.51
CA TYR A 258 -22.03 3.39 16.15
C TYR A 258 -21.14 3.58 17.38
N GLU A 259 -21.70 4.12 18.46
CA GLU A 259 -21.02 4.40 19.71
C GLU A 259 -20.56 3.12 20.39
N GLU A 260 -21.44 2.12 20.50
CA GLU A 260 -21.07 0.82 21.07
C GLU A 260 -20.11 0.05 20.14
N THR A 261 -20.32 0.12 18.82
CA THR A 261 -19.36 -0.44 17.85
C THR A 261 -17.97 0.16 18.01
N GLU A 262 -17.84 1.50 18.09
CA GLU A 262 -16.55 2.17 18.28
C GLU A 262 -15.89 1.80 19.61
N LYS A 263 -16.67 1.76 20.69
CA LYS A 263 -16.19 1.37 22.01
C LYS A 263 -15.65 -0.07 22.01
N GLN A 264 -16.40 -1.02 21.46
CA GLN A 264 -15.98 -2.42 21.41
C GLN A 264 -14.74 -2.62 20.52
N ILE A 265 -14.66 -1.94 19.37
CA ILE A 265 -13.44 -1.97 18.54
C ILE A 265 -12.25 -1.38 19.31
N GLY A 266 -12.45 -0.28 20.04
CA GLY A 266 -11.42 0.28 20.90
C GLY A 266 -10.91 -0.70 21.96
N ILE A 267 -11.79 -1.52 22.53
CA ILE A 267 -11.40 -2.58 23.48
C ILE A 267 -10.61 -3.69 22.76
N LEU A 268 -11.13 -4.21 21.65
CA LEU A 268 -10.51 -5.30 20.87
C LEU A 268 -9.11 -4.94 20.37
N LEU A 269 -8.92 -3.70 19.91
CA LEU A 269 -7.63 -3.18 19.42
C LEU A 269 -6.74 -2.62 20.53
N LYS A 270 -7.20 -2.57 21.78
CA LYS A 270 -6.50 -1.93 22.91
C LYS A 270 -6.21 -0.44 22.66
N GLN A 271 -7.16 0.24 22.02
CA GLN A 271 -7.10 1.65 21.63
C GLN A 271 -8.34 2.38 22.16
N ALA A 272 -8.26 2.89 23.41
CA ALA A 272 -9.39 3.52 24.09
C ALA A 272 -10.00 4.73 23.35
N ARG A 273 -9.23 5.34 22.43
CA ARG A 273 -9.66 6.51 21.64
C ARG A 273 -9.97 6.16 20.19
N TRP A 274 -10.04 4.88 19.83
CA TRP A 274 -10.37 4.49 18.47
C TRP A 274 -11.79 4.95 18.12
N LYS A 275 -11.93 5.59 16.96
CA LYS A 275 -13.20 6.02 16.39
C LYS A 275 -13.14 5.93 14.87
N MET A 276 -14.30 5.78 14.24
CA MET A 276 -14.39 5.92 12.79
C MET A 276 -14.12 7.37 12.40
N MET A 277 -13.45 7.56 11.27
CA MET A 277 -13.02 8.86 10.80
C MET A 277 -14.10 9.53 9.96
N CYS A 278 -14.35 10.81 10.20
CA CYS A 278 -15.14 11.61 9.27
C CYS A 278 -14.39 11.81 7.94
N ASP A 279 -15.08 12.30 6.91
CA ASP A 279 -14.49 12.49 5.59
C ASP A 279 -13.29 13.47 5.58
N LYS A 280 -13.27 14.45 6.50
CA LYS A 280 -12.16 15.40 6.64
C LYS A 280 -10.91 14.70 7.19
N GLU A 281 -11.08 13.92 8.25
CA GLU A 281 -10.01 13.13 8.88
C GLU A 281 -9.52 12.04 7.91
N TYR A 282 -10.42 11.32 7.24
CA TYR A 282 -10.01 10.26 6.31
C TYR A 282 -9.18 10.81 5.14
N LYS A 283 -9.47 12.03 4.68
CA LYS A 283 -8.67 12.70 3.63
C LYS A 283 -7.25 13.03 4.10
N SER A 284 -7.03 13.30 5.39
CA SER A 284 -5.70 13.67 5.90
C SER A 284 -4.74 12.48 6.02
N ILE A 285 -5.24 11.23 6.03
CA ILE A 285 -4.40 10.01 5.97
C ILE A 285 -3.39 10.08 4.83
N ARG A 286 -3.77 10.71 3.70
CA ARG A 286 -2.93 10.88 2.51
C ARG A 286 -1.55 11.48 2.84
N GLN A 287 -1.46 12.40 3.80
CA GLN A 287 -0.23 13.14 4.04
C GLN A 287 0.90 12.26 4.63
N GLY A 288 0.57 11.18 5.34
CA GLY A 288 1.59 10.29 5.93
C GLY A 288 2.08 9.15 5.04
N PHE A 289 1.31 8.75 4.01
CA PHE A 289 1.59 7.55 3.20
C PHE A 289 1.94 7.83 1.74
N VAL A 290 1.65 9.05 1.25
CA VAL A 290 1.97 9.49 -0.13
C VAL A 290 3.34 10.15 -0.22
N GLU A 291 3.92 10.55 0.92
CA GLU A 291 5.35 10.80 1.03
C GLU A 291 6.05 9.45 1.14
N PHE A 292 6.19 8.74 0.01
CA PHE A 292 6.85 7.45 -0.10
C PHE A 292 8.17 7.44 0.67
N GLY A 293 8.14 6.92 1.89
CA GLY A 293 9.29 6.73 2.76
C GLY A 293 9.51 7.76 3.88
N ARG A 294 8.62 8.72 4.17
CA ARG A 294 8.64 9.28 5.53
C ARG A 294 7.94 8.29 6.46
N THR A 295 8.69 7.40 7.09
CA THR A 295 8.24 6.89 8.40
C THR A 295 8.01 8.11 9.30
N PRO A 296 6.97 8.10 10.16
CA PRO A 296 6.81 9.13 11.18
C PRO A 296 8.07 9.21 12.05
#